data_AF-X0X320-F1
#
_entry.id   AF-X0X320-F1
#
_cell.length_a   1.000
_cell.length_b   1.000
_cell.length_c   1.000
_cell.angle_alpha   90.00
_cell.angle_beta   90.00
_cell.angle_gamma   90.00
#
_symmetry.space_group_name_H-M   'P 1'
#
loop_
_entity.id
_entity.type
_entity.pdbx_description
1 polymer ?
#
loop_
_entity_poly.entity_id
_entity_poly.type
_entity_poly.pdbx_seq_one_letter_code
_entity_poly.pdbx_strand_id
1 'polypeptide(L)'
;YGKRMEIPHELFYLSAILFAVLVVVSFYRAYREKERFNYIVGGLCLLGLVWSILFALDQVPLAGLFWLVAMIISVVMWPELVAFQDRQMGEVDIESPLRVGEFFSNTYSGWLKLAYRHGLGMTVIIYFLFFEVIIGGMLLVLNLFYDLPSRFILFILTQGIFPVIFLYRQIKRALNTVHPPSGSLTEK
;
A
#
# COMPACT_ATOMS: atom_id res chain seq x y z
N TYR A 1 0.74 -35.83 17.09
CA TYR A 1 0.23 -34.76 17.97
C TYR A 1 0.61 -33.42 17.38
N GLY A 2 -0.26 -32.85 16.55
CA GLY A 2 -0.03 -31.54 15.95
C GLY A 2 -0.27 -30.47 17.00
N LYS A 3 0.77 -29.73 17.37
CA LYS A 3 0.63 -28.44 18.05
C LYS A 3 -0.30 -27.60 17.16
N ARG A 4 -1.53 -27.33 17.61
CA ARG A 4 -2.32 -26.26 16.98
C ARG A 4 -1.46 -25.01 17.10
N MET A 5 -1.11 -24.40 15.99
CA MET A 5 -0.49 -23.08 16.04
C MET A 5 -1.57 -22.15 16.60
N GLU A 6 -1.51 -21.90 17.90
CA GLU A 6 -2.25 -20.82 18.52
C GLU A 6 -1.66 -19.55 17.94
N ILE A 7 -2.44 -18.90 17.06
CA ILE A 7 -2.01 -17.64 16.44
C ILE A 7 -2.01 -16.62 17.57
N PRO A 8 -0.88 -15.93 17.84
CA PRO A 8 -0.79 -15.01 18.95
C PRO A 8 -1.82 -13.87 18.80
N HIS A 9 -2.75 -13.80 19.74
CA HIS A 9 -3.84 -12.82 19.73
C HIS A 9 -3.31 -11.37 19.79
N GLU A 10 -2.10 -11.20 20.33
CA GLU A 10 -1.36 -9.95 20.40
C GLU A 10 -1.16 -9.29 19.03
N LEU A 11 -0.97 -10.09 17.98
CA LEU A 11 -0.85 -9.57 16.61
C LEU A 11 -2.16 -8.93 16.14
N PHE A 12 -3.30 -9.50 16.52
CA PHE A 12 -4.60 -8.97 16.16
C PHE A 12 -4.91 -7.69 16.93
N TYR A 13 -4.56 -7.60 18.21
CA TYR A 13 -4.66 -6.34 18.96
C TYR A 13 -3.79 -5.22 18.36
N LEU A 14 -2.54 -5.53 17.99
CA LEU A 14 -1.66 -4.58 17.32
C LEU A 14 -2.28 -4.09 16.00
N SER A 15 -2.79 -5.02 15.18
CA SER A 15 -3.43 -4.68 13.91
C SER A 15 -4.70 -3.84 14.11
N ALA A 16 -5.49 -4.11 15.15
CA ALA A 16 -6.68 -3.32 15.47
C ALA A 16 -6.30 -1.88 15.84
N ILE A 17 -5.27 -1.67 16.66
CA ILE A 17 -4.79 -0.32 16.99
C ILE A 17 -4.33 0.41 15.73
N LEU A 18 -3.57 -0.27 14.86
CA LEU A 18 -3.09 0.31 13.60
C LEU A 18 -4.25 0.70 12.68
N PHE A 19 -5.23 -0.18 12.49
CA PHE A 19 -6.41 0.13 11.69
C PHE A 19 -7.26 1.25 12.30
N ALA A 20 -7.37 1.33 13.63
CA ALA A 20 -8.07 2.44 14.29
C ALA A 20 -7.42 3.79 13.95
N VAL A 21 -6.09 3.86 13.99
CA VAL A 21 -5.35 5.07 13.57
C VAL A 21 -5.59 5.37 12.09
N LEU A 22 -5.51 4.36 11.23
CA LEU A 22 -5.74 4.52 9.79
C LEU A 22 -7.17 4.98 9.46
N VAL A 23 -8.18 4.48 10.17
CA VAL A 23 -9.56 4.93 10.06
C VAL A 23 -9.63 6.43 10.33
N VAL A 24 -9.09 6.89 11.46
CA VAL A 24 -9.10 8.33 11.83
C VAL A 24 -8.41 9.17 10.77
N VAL A 25 -7.22 8.76 10.31
CA VAL A 25 -6.46 9.48 9.30
C VAL A 25 -7.20 9.53 7.96
N SER A 26 -7.76 8.41 7.51
CA SER A 26 -8.50 8.31 6.25
C SER A 26 -9.77 9.15 6.27
N PHE A 27 -10.56 9.11 7.36
CA PHE A 27 -11.74 9.96 7.48
C PHE A 27 -11.40 11.44 7.60
N TYR A 28 -10.30 11.79 8.30
CA TYR A 28 -9.82 13.17 8.34
C TYR A 28 -9.43 13.68 6.95
N ARG A 29 -8.69 12.87 6.17
CA ARG A 29 -8.36 13.19 4.78
C ARG A 29 -9.61 13.29 3.90
N ALA A 30 -10.55 12.36 4.05
CA ALA A 30 -11.82 12.36 3.33
C ALA A 30 -12.65 13.63 3.59
N TYR A 31 -12.66 14.09 4.84
CA TYR A 31 -13.32 15.34 5.21
C TYR A 31 -12.62 16.57 4.62
N ARG A 32 -11.28 16.61 4.68
CA ARG A 32 -10.49 17.77 4.23
C ARG A 32 -10.46 17.91 2.70
N GLU A 33 -10.23 16.81 2.00
CA GLU A 33 -10.03 16.80 0.54
C GLU A 33 -11.36 16.63 -0.21
N LYS A 34 -12.44 16.24 0.49
CA LYS A 34 -13.79 15.99 -0.08
C LYS A 34 -13.81 14.97 -1.23
N GLU A 35 -12.75 14.17 -1.34
CA GLU A 35 -12.61 13.12 -2.33
C GLU A 35 -13.35 11.85 -1.90
N ARG A 36 -14.27 11.36 -2.75
CA ARG A 36 -15.05 10.14 -2.50
C ARG A 36 -14.14 8.93 -2.25
N PHE A 37 -13.02 8.87 -2.97
CA PHE A 37 -12.04 7.79 -2.85
C PHE A 37 -11.52 7.62 -1.43
N ASN A 38 -11.26 8.72 -0.72
CA ASN A 38 -10.77 8.69 0.66
C ASN A 38 -11.82 8.13 1.65
N TYR A 39 -13.12 8.34 1.40
CA TYR A 39 -14.18 7.71 2.20
C TYR A 39 -14.22 6.19 2.01
N ILE A 40 -13.99 5.70 0.78
CA ILE A 40 -13.93 4.27 0.48
C ILE A 40 -12.74 3.62 1.18
N VAL A 41 -11.57 4.27 1.11
CA VAL A 41 -10.37 3.81 1.84
C VAL A 41 -10.63 3.79 3.35
N GLY A 42 -11.28 4.84 3.90
CA GLY A 42 -11.70 4.86 5.30
C GLY A 42 -12.63 3.69 5.68
N GLY A 43 -13.58 3.37 4.80
CA GLY A 43 -14.45 2.20 4.94
C GLY A 43 -13.70 0.86 4.92
N LEU A 44 -12.72 0.69 4.01
CA LEU A 44 -11.86 -0.49 3.98
C LEU A 44 -11.01 -0.61 5.25
N CYS A 45 -10.45 0.50 5.75
CA CYS A 45 -9.73 0.50 7.03
C CYS A 45 -10.65 0.12 8.19
N LEU A 46 -11.93 0.55 8.16
CA LEU A 46 -12.92 0.19 9.18
C LEU A 46 -13.27 -1.30 9.12
N LEU A 47 -13.43 -1.86 7.91
CA LEU A 47 -13.60 -3.30 7.73
C LEU A 47 -12.38 -4.08 8.25
N GLY A 48 -11.17 -3.59 8.01
CA GLY A 48 -9.93 -4.13 8.56
C GLY A 48 -9.90 -4.09 10.09
N LEU A 49 -10.34 -2.99 10.69
CA LEU A 49 -10.48 -2.86 12.15
C LEU A 49 -11.44 -3.90 12.72
N VAL A 50 -12.64 -4.02 12.15
CA VAL A 50 -13.65 -5.00 12.58
C VAL A 50 -13.11 -6.42 12.41
N TRP A 51 -12.45 -6.70 11.29
CA TRP A 51 -11.81 -7.99 11.04
C TRP A 51 -10.78 -8.34 12.12
N SER A 52 -9.90 -7.42 12.49
CA SER A 52 -8.89 -7.60 13.54
C SER A 52 -9.53 -7.87 14.90
N ILE A 53 -10.59 -7.13 15.26
CA ILE A 53 -11.31 -7.34 16.52
C ILE A 53 -11.99 -8.71 16.54
N LEU A 54 -12.63 -9.12 15.45
CA LEU A 54 -13.31 -10.42 15.37
C LEU A 54 -12.34 -11.59 15.47
N PHE A 55 -11.14 -11.49 14.88
CA PHE A 55 -10.09 -12.48 15.06
C PHE A 55 -9.58 -12.53 16.50
N ALA A 56 -9.42 -11.38 17.17
CA ALA A 56 -9.03 -11.34 18.58
C ALA A 56 -10.07 -11.98 19.51
N LEU A 57 -11.36 -11.97 19.12
CA LEU A 57 -12.47 -12.59 19.84
C LEU A 57 -12.75 -14.05 19.42
N ASP A 58 -11.86 -14.68 18.66
CA ASP A 58 -12.01 -16.04 18.11
C ASP A 58 -13.26 -16.26 17.23
N GLN A 59 -13.85 -15.18 16.69
CA GLN A 59 -15.01 -15.23 15.80
C GLN A 59 -14.58 -15.47 14.34
N VAL A 60 -13.83 -16.54 14.10
CA VAL A 60 -13.19 -16.85 12.80
C VAL A 60 -14.18 -16.89 11.62
N PRO A 61 -15.38 -17.51 11.72
CA PRO A 61 -16.32 -17.54 10.60
C PRO A 61 -16.81 -16.14 10.21
N LEU A 62 -17.07 -15.28 11.20
CA LEU A 62 -17.54 -13.92 10.96
C LEU A 62 -16.40 -13.04 10.42
N ALA A 63 -15.18 -13.19 10.94
CA ALA A 63 -14.01 -12.52 10.41
C ALA A 63 -13.76 -12.90 8.94
N GLY A 64 -13.94 -14.18 8.58
CA GLY A 64 -13.88 -14.64 7.20
C GLY A 64 -14.86 -13.92 6.26
N LEU A 65 -16.09 -13.66 6.72
CA LEU A 65 -17.09 -12.89 5.96
C LEU A 65 -16.63 -11.45 5.71
N PHE A 66 -16.16 -10.75 6.74
CA PHE A 66 -15.64 -9.38 6.62
C PHE A 66 -14.44 -9.30 5.68
N TRP A 67 -13.56 -10.30 5.73
CA TRP A 67 -12.43 -10.39 4.81
C TRP A 67 -12.88 -10.55 3.35
N LEU A 68 -13.86 -11.41 3.08
CA LEU A 68 -14.43 -11.57 1.73
C LEU A 68 -15.06 -10.28 1.22
N VAL A 69 -15.82 -9.58 2.06
CA VAL A 69 -16.40 -8.28 1.72
C VAL A 69 -15.32 -7.26 1.38
N ALA A 70 -14.26 -7.17 2.19
CA ALA A 70 -13.13 -6.28 1.94
C ALA A 70 -12.41 -6.62 0.62
N MET A 71 -12.22 -7.91 0.31
CA MET A 71 -11.66 -8.33 -0.97
C MET A 71 -12.53 -7.92 -2.16
N ILE A 72 -13.85 -8.16 -2.10
CA ILE A 72 -14.77 -7.80 -3.18
C ILE A 72 -14.73 -6.29 -3.43
N ILE A 73 -14.81 -5.48 -2.37
CA ILE A 73 -14.71 -4.02 -2.48
C ILE A 73 -13.37 -3.62 -3.09
N SER A 74 -12.26 -4.22 -2.64
CA SER A 74 -10.92 -3.91 -3.16
C SER A 74 -10.79 -4.19 -4.66
N VAL A 75 -11.35 -5.31 -5.13
CA VAL A 75 -11.35 -5.67 -6.56
C VAL A 75 -12.23 -4.72 -7.37
N VAL A 76 -13.42 -4.39 -6.88
CA VAL A 76 -14.36 -3.49 -7.56
C VAL A 76 -13.83 -2.05 -7.61
N MET A 77 -13.10 -1.62 -6.58
CA MET A 77 -12.53 -0.27 -6.48
C MET A 77 -11.16 -0.13 -7.13
N TRP A 78 -10.57 -1.23 -7.59
CA TRP A 78 -9.30 -1.24 -8.30
C TRP A 78 -9.22 -0.22 -9.45
N PRO A 79 -10.18 -0.12 -10.39
CA PRO A 79 -10.10 0.86 -11.48
C PRO A 79 -10.16 2.30 -10.96
N GLU A 80 -10.93 2.58 -9.92
CA GLU A 80 -11.05 3.92 -9.34
C GLU A 80 -9.76 4.32 -8.61
N LEU A 81 -9.12 3.38 -7.90
CA LEU A 81 -7.80 3.57 -7.29
C LEU A 81 -6.76 3.95 -8.35
N VAL A 82 -6.71 3.22 -9.48
CA VAL A 82 -5.77 3.51 -10.56
C VAL A 82 -6.04 4.90 -11.15
N ALA A 83 -7.30 5.24 -11.42
CA ALA A 83 -7.67 6.54 -11.97
C ALA A 83 -7.41 7.71 -11.00
N PHE A 84 -7.53 7.47 -9.69
CA PHE A 84 -7.17 8.44 -8.66
C PHE A 84 -5.65 8.67 -8.62
N GLN A 85 -4.87 7.59 -8.65
CA GLN A 85 -3.41 7.66 -8.66
C GLN A 85 -2.86 8.33 -9.92
N ASP A 86 -3.41 8.00 -11.10
CA ASP A 86 -3.01 8.60 -12.36
C ASP A 86 -3.28 10.12 -12.36
N ARG A 87 -4.42 10.56 -11.79
CA ARG A 87 -4.72 12.00 -11.60
C ARG A 87 -3.72 12.67 -10.68
N GLN A 88 -3.46 12.07 -9.51
CA GLN A 88 -2.49 12.59 -8.55
C GLN A 88 -1.08 12.72 -9.16
N MET A 89 -0.67 11.77 -10.00
CA MET A 89 0.63 11.82 -10.70
C MET A 89 0.67 12.85 -11.83
N GLY A 90 -0.44 13.06 -12.54
CA GLY A 90 -0.54 14.06 -13.60
C GLY A 90 -0.49 15.51 -13.11
N GLU A 91 -0.85 15.75 -11.85
CA GLU A 91 -0.83 17.07 -11.20
C GLU A 91 0.53 17.42 -10.57
N VAL A 92 1.51 16.51 -10.62
CA VAL A 92 2.83 16.73 -10.00
C VAL A 92 3.68 17.65 -10.86
N ASP A 93 4.13 18.76 -10.26
CA ASP A 93 5.22 19.57 -10.83
C ASP A 93 6.54 18.80 -10.76
N ILE A 94 6.92 18.19 -11.88
CA ILE A 94 8.12 17.34 -12.02
C ILE A 94 9.42 18.16 -11.95
N GLU A 95 9.38 19.44 -12.33
CA GLU A 95 10.58 20.29 -12.40
C GLU A 95 11.03 20.77 -11.03
N SER A 96 10.09 20.87 -10.09
CA SER A 96 10.37 21.26 -8.71
C SER A 96 11.41 20.34 -8.02
N PRO A 97 12.22 20.88 -7.09
CA PRO A 97 13.24 20.12 -6.39
C PRO A 97 12.64 18.96 -5.59
N LEU A 98 13.30 17.80 -5.63
CA LEU A 98 12.91 16.61 -4.87
C LEU A 98 13.02 16.91 -3.37
N ARG A 99 11.91 16.80 -2.64
CA ARG A 99 11.89 16.97 -1.18
C ARG A 99 11.66 15.62 -0.51
N VAL A 100 12.48 15.29 0.48
CA VAL A 100 12.36 14.02 1.22
C VAL A 100 10.97 13.86 1.86
N GLY A 101 10.38 14.97 2.33
CA GLY A 101 9.03 14.98 2.88
C GLY A 101 7.95 14.52 1.90
N GLU A 102 8.15 14.67 0.58
CA GLU A 102 7.18 14.28 -0.44
C GLU A 102 7.02 12.76 -0.51
N PHE A 103 8.07 11.97 -0.22
CA PHE A 103 7.94 10.50 -0.16
C PHE A 103 6.95 10.02 0.91
N PHE A 104 6.75 10.82 1.96
CA PHE A 104 5.85 10.50 3.08
C PHE A 104 4.50 11.22 3.01
N SER A 105 4.48 12.48 2.57
CA SER A 105 3.26 13.28 2.53
C SER A 105 2.44 13.06 1.26
N ASN A 106 3.11 12.96 0.11
CA ASN A 106 2.50 12.70 -1.20
C ASN A 106 3.35 11.67 -1.93
N THR A 107 3.29 10.44 -1.43
CA THR A 107 4.19 9.34 -1.81
C THR A 107 4.38 9.21 -3.32
N TYR A 108 3.30 9.35 -4.11
CA TYR A 108 3.35 9.26 -5.57
C TYR A 108 4.23 10.34 -6.22
N SER A 109 4.21 11.57 -5.72
CA SER A 109 5.00 12.68 -6.30
C SER A 109 6.50 12.50 -6.06
N GLY A 110 6.89 12.06 -4.86
CA GLY A 110 8.29 11.79 -4.52
C GLY A 110 8.90 10.71 -5.41
N TRP A 111 8.19 9.58 -5.59
CA TRP A 111 8.65 8.50 -6.45
C TRP A 111 8.67 8.87 -7.93
N LEU A 112 7.69 9.65 -8.41
CA LEU A 112 7.64 10.11 -9.80
C LEU A 112 8.81 11.06 -10.12
N LYS A 113 9.10 12.04 -9.24
CA LYS A 113 10.24 12.96 -9.40
C LYS A 113 11.57 12.23 -9.36
N LEU A 114 11.69 11.21 -8.49
CA LEU A 114 12.88 10.37 -8.45
C LEU A 114 13.09 9.63 -9.78
N ALA A 115 12.01 9.07 -10.33
CA ALA A 115 12.04 8.36 -11.61
C ALA A 115 12.37 9.27 -12.79
N TYR A 116 11.88 10.50 -12.77
CA TYR A 116 12.21 11.49 -13.78
C TYR A 116 13.70 11.84 -13.79
N ARG A 117 14.30 12.06 -12.61
CA ARG A 117 15.69 12.52 -12.49
C ARG A 117 16.74 11.41 -12.62
N HIS A 118 16.47 10.25 -12.05
CA HIS A 118 17.45 9.15 -11.93
C HIS A 118 17.06 7.91 -12.74
N GLY A 119 15.96 7.99 -13.48
CA GLY A 119 15.43 6.88 -14.26
C GLY A 119 14.54 5.94 -13.46
N LEU A 120 13.71 5.22 -14.20
CA LEU A 120 12.68 4.35 -13.66
C LEU A 120 13.26 3.11 -12.96
N GLY A 121 14.34 2.52 -13.50
CA GLY A 121 14.98 1.34 -12.92
C GLY A 121 15.53 1.61 -11.52
N MET A 122 16.25 2.73 -11.34
CA MET A 122 16.83 3.10 -10.05
C MET A 122 15.75 3.38 -9.00
N THR A 123 14.66 4.04 -9.40
CA THR A 123 13.52 4.33 -8.52
C THR A 123 12.85 3.06 -8.01
N VAL A 124 12.65 2.08 -8.89
CA VAL A 124 12.01 0.80 -8.53
C VAL A 124 12.89 0.00 -7.58
N ILE A 125 14.21 0.00 -7.78
CA ILE A 125 15.16 -0.64 -6.86
C ILE A 125 15.13 0.05 -5.49
N ILE A 126 15.17 1.38 -5.45
CA ILE A 126 15.12 2.14 -4.18
C ILE A 126 13.79 1.88 -3.46
N TYR A 127 12.67 1.86 -4.18
CA TYR A 127 11.37 1.54 -3.61
C TYR A 127 11.33 0.12 -3.03
N PHE A 128 11.84 -0.86 -3.78
CA PHE A 128 11.93 -2.25 -3.33
C PHE A 128 12.75 -2.35 -2.05
N LEU A 129 13.95 -1.79 -2.01
CA LEU A 129 14.80 -1.80 -0.82
C LEU A 129 14.14 -1.09 0.36
N PHE A 130 13.52 0.07 0.13
CA PHE A 130 12.81 0.80 1.18
C PHE A 130 11.67 -0.03 1.78
N PHE A 131 10.89 -0.69 0.92
CA PHE A 131 9.79 -1.53 1.34
C PHE A 131 10.25 -2.79 2.08
N GLU A 132 11.27 -3.47 1.57
CA GLU A 132 11.89 -4.66 2.19
C GLU A 132 12.53 -4.34 3.54
N VAL A 133 13.15 -3.17 3.69
CA VAL A 133 13.72 -2.74 4.99
C VAL A 133 12.61 -2.51 6.01
N ILE A 134 11.49 -1.90 5.61
CA ILE A 134 10.35 -1.67 6.52
C ILE A 134 9.72 -3.00 6.92
N ILE A 135 9.35 -3.84 5.95
CA ILE A 135 8.70 -5.13 6.22
C ILE A 135 9.65 -6.07 6.95
N GLY A 136 10.88 -6.23 6.45
CA GLY A 136 11.90 -7.07 7.07
C GLY A 136 12.23 -6.62 8.48
N GLY A 137 12.32 -5.31 8.73
CA GLY A 137 12.50 -4.75 10.06
C GLY A 137 11.33 -5.08 10.99
N MET A 138 10.08 -4.90 10.54
CA MET A 138 8.90 -5.28 11.32
C MET A 138 8.86 -6.78 11.61
N LEU A 139 9.14 -7.62 10.61
CA LEU A 139 9.18 -9.08 10.78
C LEU A 139 10.28 -9.51 11.74
N LEU A 140 11.45 -8.87 11.69
CA LEU A 140 12.55 -9.15 12.62
C LEU A 140 12.13 -8.83 14.05
N VAL A 141 11.53 -7.66 14.30
CA VAL A 141 10.99 -7.29 15.61
C VAL A 141 9.95 -8.32 16.07
N LEU A 142 8.98 -8.67 15.22
CA LEU A 142 7.96 -9.66 15.55
C LEU A 142 8.55 -11.05 15.83
N ASN A 143 9.57 -11.46 15.08
CA ASN A 143 10.23 -12.74 15.27
C ASN A 143 10.95 -12.84 16.62
N LEU A 144 11.47 -11.72 17.14
CA LEU A 144 12.08 -11.68 18.48
C LEU A 144 11.07 -11.96 19.61
N PHE A 145 9.78 -11.67 19.40
CA PHE A 145 8.74 -11.86 20.42
C PHE A 145 7.91 -13.14 20.22
N TYR A 146 7.69 -13.57 18.98
CA TYR A 146 6.68 -14.58 18.65
C TYR A 146 7.21 -15.82 17.93
N ASP A 147 8.53 -15.93 17.71
CA ASP A 147 9.19 -17.06 17.03
C ASP A 147 8.44 -17.48 15.75
N LEU A 148 8.34 -16.54 14.81
CA LEU A 148 7.51 -16.69 13.63
C LEU A 148 8.06 -17.81 12.74
N PRO A 149 7.20 -18.70 12.18
CA PRO A 149 7.65 -19.73 11.27
C PRO A 149 8.36 -19.11 10.06
N SER A 150 9.55 -19.61 9.71
CA SER A 150 10.33 -19.10 8.56
C SER A 150 9.55 -19.08 7.24
N ARG A 151 8.61 -20.03 7.06
CA ARG A 151 7.69 -20.07 5.91
C ARG A 151 6.75 -18.86 5.86
N PHE A 152 6.31 -18.37 7.01
CA PHE A 152 5.45 -17.19 7.12
C PHE A 152 6.22 -15.91 6.77
N ILE A 153 7.47 -15.81 7.24
CA ILE A 153 8.39 -14.72 6.90
C ILE A 153 8.62 -14.68 5.38
N LEU A 154 8.97 -15.82 4.78
CA LEU A 154 9.18 -15.93 3.32
C LEU A 154 7.92 -15.57 2.53
N PHE A 155 6.74 -16.01 3.00
CA PHE A 155 5.47 -15.66 2.37
C PHE A 155 5.25 -14.13 2.35
N ILE A 156 5.48 -13.44 3.47
CA ILE A 156 5.29 -11.98 3.53
C ILE A 156 6.28 -11.24 2.64
N LEU A 157 7.55 -11.64 2.65
CA LEU A 157 8.58 -11.03 1.79
C LEU A 157 8.24 -11.20 0.30
N THR A 158 7.81 -12.40 -0.11
CA THR A 158 7.42 -12.62 -1.53
C THR A 158 6.19 -11.82 -1.97
N GLN A 159 5.26 -11.49 -1.06
CA GLN A 159 4.14 -10.61 -1.37
C GLN A 159 4.59 -9.16 -1.69
N GLY A 160 5.77 -8.75 -1.21
CA GLY A 160 6.33 -7.42 -1.47
C GLY A 160 6.65 -7.13 -2.94
N ILE A 161 6.76 -8.18 -3.77
CA ILE A 161 6.97 -8.05 -5.21
C ILE A 161 5.77 -7.36 -5.89
N PHE A 162 4.55 -7.62 -5.44
CA PHE A 162 3.34 -7.08 -6.07
C PHE A 162 3.27 -5.54 -6.02
N PRO A 163 3.43 -4.88 -4.86
CA PRO A 163 3.52 -3.42 -4.77
C PRO A 163 4.59 -2.81 -5.69
N VAL A 164 5.74 -3.47 -5.83
CA VAL A 164 6.87 -2.97 -6.65
C VAL A 164 6.52 -3.02 -8.13
N ILE A 165 5.95 -4.13 -8.60
CA ILE A 165 5.45 -4.26 -9.98
C ILE A 165 4.37 -3.20 -10.25
N PHE A 166 3.48 -2.97 -9.29
CA PHE A 166 2.41 -2.01 -9.45
C PHE A 166 2.95 -0.58 -9.58
N LEU A 167 3.86 -0.18 -8.68
CA LEU A 167 4.52 1.12 -8.75
C LEU A 167 5.29 1.30 -10.06
N TYR A 168 6.04 0.28 -10.51
CA TYR A 168 6.73 0.29 -11.80
C TYR A 168 5.76 0.65 -12.93
N ARG A 169 4.60 -0.03 -13.00
CA ARG A 169 3.63 0.18 -14.08
C ARG A 169 3.02 1.57 -14.02
N GLN A 170 2.77 2.09 -12.82
CA GLN A 170 2.20 3.43 -12.63
C GLN A 170 3.16 4.53 -13.04
N ILE A 171 4.38 4.51 -12.49
CA ILE A 171 5.39 5.52 -12.82
C ILE A 171 5.69 5.48 -14.33
N LYS A 172 5.78 4.28 -14.92
CA LYS A 172 5.99 4.15 -16.37
C LYS A 172 4.86 4.80 -17.17
N ARG A 173 3.60 4.60 -16.77
CA ARG A 173 2.44 5.23 -17.43
C ARG A 173 2.48 6.75 -17.26
N ALA A 174 2.71 7.24 -16.05
CA ALA A 174 2.77 8.67 -15.75
C ALA A 174 3.92 9.38 -16.50
N LEU A 175 5.10 8.76 -16.58
CA LEU A 175 6.21 9.32 -17.37
C LEU A 175 5.88 9.38 -18.86
N ASN A 176 5.21 8.37 -19.42
CA ASN A 176 4.81 8.37 -20.82
C ASN A 176 3.73 9.44 -21.14
N THR A 177 2.90 9.82 -20.17
CA THR A 177 1.89 10.87 -20.35
C THR A 177 2.46 12.27 -20.20
N VAL A 178 3.44 12.46 -19.31
CA VAL A 178 4.06 13.78 -19.08
C VAL A 178 5.22 14.06 -20.05
N HIS A 179 5.93 13.03 -20.51
CA HIS A 179 6.91 13.09 -21.60
C HIS A 179 6.58 11.99 -22.62
N PRO A 180 5.77 12.27 -23.66
CA PRO A 180 5.61 11.32 -24.75
C PRO A 180 6.99 11.04 -25.34
N PRO A 181 7.35 9.76 -25.59
CA PRO A 181 8.64 9.44 -26.17
C PRO A 181 8.83 10.28 -27.44
N SER A 182 9.93 11.04 -27.48
CA SER A 182 10.31 11.93 -28.58
C SER A 182 10.59 11.12 -29.86
N GLY A 183 9.53 10.60 -30.46
CA GLY A 183 9.59 9.62 -31.56
C GLY A 183 8.25 9.19 -32.16
N SER A 184 7.10 9.78 -31.78
CA SER A 184 5.82 9.55 -32.48
C SER A 184 5.36 10.71 -33.37
N LEU A 185 6.25 11.66 -33.68
CA LEU A 185 6.04 12.67 -34.74
C LEU A 185 6.64 12.21 -36.07
N THR A 186 6.04 11.18 -36.66
CA THR A 186 6.05 10.82 -38.10
C THR A 186 5.10 9.62 -38.21
N GLU A 187 4.00 9.63 -38.96
CA GLU A 187 3.78 10.19 -40.28
C GLU A 187 2.39 10.83 -40.40
N LYS A 188 2.33 11.85 -41.26
CA LYS A 188 1.12 12.44 -41.83
C LYS A 188 0.51 11.50 -42.87
#